data_AF-Q8NMM5-F1
#
_entry.id   AF-Q8NMM5-F1
#
_cell.length_a   1.000
_cell.length_b   1.000
_cell.length_c   1.000
_cell.angle_alpha   90.00
_cell.angle_beta   90.00
_cell.angle_gamma   90.00
#
_symmetry.space_group_name_H-M   'P 1'
#
loop_
_entity.id
_entity.type
_entity.pdbx_description
1 polymer ?
#
loop_
_entity_poly.entity_id
_entity_poly.type
_entity_poly.pdbx_seq_one_letter_code
_entity_poly.pdbx_strand_id
1 'polypeptide(L)'
;MKLFHRAASVVAAALLGTGAIAPVVQSQPDQTVTLDHQEAYIQEFHRGGDRPPIVDGVGGYSDEEVAQIHEAIRQAYVSGEPHDELVPGEMWSDKIDLPATIDKAAADEAEIKIAQQQSGSQARALAAQCQFFWPSPYQVCGAILERYNQQGGPLSWMLLPIENQALNPDGQGYRQRFMSGFIYWHPTTGAHAVNNYSAQIWERHGWESGWMGYPIGGEVPVSGSNLIDGEINGWVQTFQGGRVYRTPMLEGFQIASINGMILNRWLAIGGPDSALGFPIADEAVASDGVGRFSVFQNGVLYWHPNHGAWEMTGFIEEVWKMRGGLDSQWGYPTSAPVLDSDAPVEIAQNFSGGVFDLATEIEDAGFSPIEDKEMSNLILEYFGYLGFDFPGSSSRELVQDHSKSDLMTLRASRCALKDSSQASFGGVTIPSHYDYWGCLDKSDRPDPDAYGRHDYCTLSPDSYGPLGKKAEFSGACARHDLCMDAVDANGTGYAPCHPAFYTWMSTVCTTNYAEDANFKKGCVNTAKAYYKAVQLKNPN
;
A
#
# COMPACT_ATOMS: atom_id res chain seq x y z
N MET A 1 33.46 3.12 52.78
CA MET A 1 33.43 4.45 53.44
C MET A 1 34.08 5.46 52.50
N LYS A 2 33.28 6.16 51.68
CA LYS A 2 33.51 7.49 51.10
C LYS A 2 32.29 7.85 50.26
N LEU A 3 31.56 8.86 50.74
CA LEU A 3 30.42 9.52 50.12
C LEU A 3 30.88 10.31 48.89
N PHE A 4 30.03 10.41 47.86
CA PHE A 4 29.92 11.63 47.07
C PHE A 4 28.45 11.84 46.66
N HIS A 5 27.90 12.98 47.11
CA HIS A 5 26.59 13.50 46.78
C HIS A 5 26.50 13.89 45.29
N ARG A 6 25.38 13.58 44.62
CA ARG A 6 24.97 14.26 43.39
C ARG A 6 23.86 15.26 43.73
N ALA A 7 24.16 16.54 43.58
CA ALA A 7 23.16 17.61 43.62
C ALA A 7 22.41 17.64 42.29
N ALA A 8 21.08 17.58 42.35
CA ALA A 8 20.19 17.88 41.23
C ALA A 8 20.03 19.40 41.12
N SER A 9 20.32 19.97 39.95
CA SER A 9 19.93 21.35 39.63
C SER A 9 18.70 21.32 38.75
N VAL A 10 17.58 21.76 39.31
CA VAL A 10 16.36 22.11 38.58
C VAL A 10 16.53 23.54 38.08
N VAL A 11 16.53 23.75 36.77
CA VAL A 11 16.46 25.09 36.18
C VAL A 11 15.00 25.35 35.82
N ALA A 12 14.35 26.21 36.59
CA ALA A 12 13.06 26.80 36.24
C ALA A 12 13.31 27.90 35.19
N ALA A 13 12.81 27.71 33.98
CA ALA A 13 12.79 28.75 32.95
C ALA A 13 11.48 29.55 33.06
N ALA A 14 11.59 30.79 33.55
CA ALA A 14 10.54 31.78 33.46
C ALA A 14 10.45 32.31 32.01
N LEU A 15 9.35 32.05 31.32
CA LEU A 15 9.06 32.61 30.00
C LEU A 15 8.31 33.94 30.15
N LEU A 16 9.07 35.04 30.02
CA LEU A 16 8.52 36.36 29.73
C LEU A 16 8.15 36.42 28.24
N GLY A 17 6.92 36.86 27.96
CA GLY A 17 6.36 36.96 26.63
C GLY A 17 7.17 37.88 25.71
N THR A 18 7.56 37.32 24.57
CA THR A 18 7.71 38.06 23.32
C THR A 18 7.04 37.20 22.26
N GLY A 19 6.16 37.81 21.45
CA GLY A 19 5.52 37.14 20.32
C GLY A 19 6.56 36.77 19.27
N ALA A 20 7.20 35.61 19.45
CA ALA A 20 8.01 34.99 18.42
C ALA A 20 7.03 34.38 17.41
N ILE A 21 7.06 34.90 16.19
CA ILE A 21 6.49 34.21 15.02
C ILE A 21 7.15 32.84 15.02
N ALA A 22 6.34 31.78 15.15
CA ALA A 22 6.85 30.41 15.04
C ALA A 22 7.62 30.29 13.71
N PRO A 23 8.82 29.70 13.69
CA PRO A 23 9.58 29.55 12.46
C PRO A 23 8.72 28.84 11.42
N VAL A 24 8.62 29.42 10.22
CA VAL A 24 7.96 28.76 9.08
C VAL A 24 8.74 27.49 8.79
N VAL A 25 8.12 26.33 9.00
CA VAL A 25 8.68 25.04 8.59
C VAL A 25 8.80 25.09 7.06
N GLN A 26 10.02 25.13 6.54
CA GLN A 26 10.25 25.10 5.10
C GLN A 26 9.95 23.69 4.58
N SER A 27 9.26 23.61 3.45
CA SER A 27 9.04 22.35 2.73
C SER A 27 10.36 21.64 2.48
N GLN A 28 10.39 20.31 2.64
CA GLN A 28 11.53 19.52 2.20
C GLN A 28 11.69 19.66 0.68
N PRO A 29 12.94 19.72 0.18
CA PRO A 29 13.17 19.75 -1.26
C PRO A 29 12.71 18.45 -1.90
N ASP A 30 12.27 18.55 -3.15
CA ASP A 30 11.97 17.38 -3.97
C ASP A 30 13.18 16.43 -4.01
N GLN A 31 12.91 15.15 -3.78
CA GLN A 31 13.94 14.12 -3.81
C GLN A 31 14.04 13.51 -5.21
N THR A 32 15.26 13.48 -5.75
CA THR A 32 15.59 12.69 -6.94
C THR A 32 15.89 11.26 -6.51
N VAL A 33 15.13 10.30 -7.03
CA VAL A 33 15.22 8.89 -6.64
C VAL A 33 15.59 8.05 -7.86
N THR A 34 16.70 7.34 -7.76
CA THR A 34 17.14 6.35 -8.76
C THR A 34 16.45 5.02 -8.54
N LEU A 35 16.41 4.17 -9.58
CA LEU A 35 15.71 2.90 -9.53
C LEU A 35 16.23 1.97 -8.42
N ASP A 36 17.55 1.93 -8.21
CA ASP A 36 18.22 1.14 -7.15
C ASP A 36 17.95 1.66 -5.72
N HIS A 37 17.53 2.92 -5.57
CA HIS A 37 17.14 3.49 -4.27
C HIS A 37 15.63 3.54 -4.05
N GLN A 38 14.82 3.07 -5.02
CA GLN A 38 13.37 3.16 -4.96
C GLN A 38 12.80 2.39 -3.75
N GLU A 39 13.31 1.21 -3.44
CA GLU A 39 12.86 0.42 -2.28
C GLU A 39 13.15 1.13 -0.97
N ALA A 40 14.37 1.67 -0.80
CA ALA A 40 14.74 2.44 0.38
C ALA A 40 13.83 3.67 0.56
N TYR A 41 13.50 4.35 -0.53
CA TYR A 41 12.59 5.48 -0.52
C TYR A 41 11.17 5.08 -0.06
N ILE A 42 10.61 3.96 -0.54
CA ILE A 42 9.30 3.46 -0.11
C ILE A 42 9.27 3.18 1.40
N GLN A 43 10.36 2.65 1.97
CA GLN A 43 10.44 2.37 3.41
C GLN A 43 10.34 3.63 4.28
N GLU A 44 10.68 4.81 3.75
CA GLU A 44 10.51 6.09 4.45
C GLU A 44 9.04 6.47 4.72
N PHE A 45 8.09 5.77 4.09
CA PHE A 45 6.64 6.02 4.19
C PHE A 45 5.90 4.95 5.01
N HIS A 46 6.61 3.93 5.49
CA HIS A 46 6.08 2.98 6.45
C HIS A 46 6.08 3.60 7.85
N ARG A 47 4.97 3.42 8.58
CA ARG A 47 4.83 3.79 10.00
C ARG A 47 4.39 2.57 10.79
N GLY A 48 5.06 2.32 11.91
CA GLY A 48 4.64 1.28 12.85
C GLY A 48 3.24 1.56 13.42
N GLY A 49 2.57 0.50 13.86
CA GLY A 49 1.20 0.58 14.39
C GLY A 49 1.10 1.02 15.85
N ASP A 50 2.21 1.03 16.59
CA ASP A 50 2.16 1.11 18.07
C ASP A 50 1.78 2.49 18.59
N ARG A 51 2.20 3.56 17.89
CA ARG A 51 1.93 4.96 18.29
C ARG A 51 1.86 5.89 17.08
N PRO A 52 0.91 6.86 17.05
CA PRO A 52 0.89 7.89 16.01
C PRO A 52 2.16 8.75 16.02
N PRO A 53 2.54 9.32 14.86
CA PRO A 53 3.81 10.03 14.72
C PRO A 53 3.86 11.31 15.56
N ILE A 54 5.10 11.72 15.88
CA ILE A 54 5.38 13.04 16.41
C ILE A 54 5.25 14.04 15.26
N VAL A 55 4.42 15.06 15.48
CA VAL A 55 4.25 16.23 14.60
C VAL A 55 4.53 17.44 15.48
N ASP A 56 5.22 18.49 15.02
CA ASP A 56 5.49 19.69 15.85
C ASP A 56 5.93 19.37 17.31
N GLY A 57 6.78 18.34 17.49
CA GLY A 57 7.31 17.94 18.79
C GLY A 57 6.36 17.25 19.78
N VAL A 58 5.08 17.01 19.44
CA VAL A 58 4.13 16.25 20.31
C VAL A 58 3.78 14.93 19.64
N GLY A 59 3.96 13.83 20.39
CA GLY A 59 3.63 12.47 19.94
C GLY A 59 2.16 12.14 20.05
N GLY A 60 1.75 11.07 19.36
CA GLY A 60 0.43 10.48 19.54
C GLY A 60 0.30 9.66 20.82
N TYR A 61 -0.94 9.32 21.13
CA TYR A 61 -1.33 8.54 22.32
C TYR A 61 -1.64 7.10 21.91
N SER A 62 -1.36 6.15 22.81
CA SER A 62 -1.76 4.75 22.62
C SER A 62 -3.26 4.55 22.86
N ASP A 63 -3.81 3.43 22.36
CA ASP A 63 -5.22 3.08 22.59
C ASP A 63 -5.57 2.97 24.09
N GLU A 64 -4.62 2.52 24.91
CA GLU A 64 -4.78 2.45 26.37
C GLU A 64 -4.86 3.85 26.99
N GLU A 65 -3.96 4.76 26.62
CA GLU A 65 -3.96 6.15 27.09
C GLU A 65 -5.26 6.86 26.68
N VAL A 66 -5.73 6.63 25.45
CA VAL A 66 -7.01 7.13 24.94
C VAL A 66 -8.19 6.63 25.77
N ALA A 67 -8.22 5.33 26.07
CA ALA A 67 -9.28 4.74 26.89
C ALA A 67 -9.31 5.34 28.30
N GLN A 68 -8.15 5.55 28.92
CA GLN A 68 -8.03 6.19 30.23
C GLN A 68 -8.53 7.64 30.22
N ILE A 69 -8.18 8.43 29.19
CA ILE A 69 -8.67 9.80 29.01
C ILE A 69 -10.19 9.84 28.89
N HIS A 70 -10.76 8.98 28.02
CA HIS A 70 -12.21 8.92 27.84
C HIS A 70 -12.94 8.56 29.14
N GLU A 71 -12.39 7.63 29.92
CA GLU A 71 -12.99 7.24 31.19
C GLU A 71 -12.92 8.37 32.21
N ALA A 72 -11.78 9.06 32.32
CA ALA A 72 -11.63 10.21 33.20
C ALA A 72 -12.66 11.32 32.88
N ILE A 73 -12.87 11.63 31.59
CA ILE A 73 -13.88 12.61 31.15
C ILE A 73 -15.28 12.18 31.60
N ARG A 74 -15.66 10.91 31.40
CA ARG A 74 -16.98 10.41 31.81
C ARG A 74 -17.18 10.51 33.32
N GLN A 75 -16.17 10.11 34.10
CA GLN A 75 -16.23 10.12 35.56
C GLN A 75 -16.31 11.54 36.11
N ALA A 76 -15.57 12.50 35.54
CA ALA A 76 -15.63 13.91 35.93
C ALA A 76 -17.07 14.46 35.85
N TYR A 77 -17.74 14.30 34.71
CA TYR A 77 -19.09 14.85 34.49
C TYR A 77 -20.18 14.21 35.37
N VAL A 78 -19.96 13.01 35.92
CA VAL A 78 -20.90 12.39 36.87
C VAL A 78 -20.53 12.63 38.34
N SER A 79 -19.38 13.23 38.61
CA SER A 79 -18.87 13.47 39.97
C SER A 79 -19.45 14.72 40.67
N GLY A 80 -20.23 15.53 39.93
CA GLY A 80 -20.95 16.70 40.45
C GLY A 80 -20.88 17.89 39.51
N GLU A 81 -21.46 19.02 39.95
CA GLU A 81 -21.36 20.30 39.25
C GLU A 81 -19.93 20.87 39.34
N PRO A 82 -19.48 21.65 38.34
CA PRO A 82 -18.14 22.24 38.35
C PRO A 82 -18.06 23.42 39.33
N HIS A 83 -16.89 23.63 39.94
CA HIS A 83 -16.62 24.76 40.82
C HIS A 83 -16.02 25.96 40.05
N ASP A 84 -16.44 27.19 40.35
CA ASP A 84 -15.96 28.43 39.70
C ASP A 84 -14.71 29.06 40.35
N GLU A 85 -14.20 28.41 41.40
CA GLU A 85 -12.95 28.68 42.08
C GLU A 85 -12.29 27.36 42.53
N LEU A 86 -11.01 27.41 42.90
CA LEU A 86 -10.28 26.23 43.35
C LEU A 86 -10.75 25.82 44.76
N VAL A 87 -11.46 24.70 44.87
CA VAL A 87 -11.91 24.13 46.14
C VAL A 87 -11.17 22.81 46.41
N PRO A 88 -10.15 22.80 47.29
CA PRO A 88 -9.33 21.62 47.53
C PRO A 88 -10.14 20.40 47.98
N GLY A 89 -10.00 19.29 47.26
CA GLY A 89 -10.69 18.02 47.55
C GLY A 89 -12.10 17.94 46.94
N GLU A 90 -12.59 19.01 46.30
CA GLU A 90 -13.90 19.04 45.66
C GLU A 90 -13.83 19.22 44.13
N MET A 91 -12.67 19.51 43.55
CA MET A 91 -12.51 19.56 42.10
C MET A 91 -12.79 18.18 41.47
N TRP A 92 -13.27 18.13 40.24
CA TRP A 92 -13.43 16.90 39.47
C TRP A 92 -12.13 16.08 39.44
N SER A 93 -10.98 16.74 39.30
CA SER A 93 -9.68 16.06 39.31
C SER A 93 -9.29 15.47 40.68
N ASP A 94 -9.91 15.91 41.78
CA ASP A 94 -9.75 15.33 43.13
C ASP A 94 -10.66 14.12 43.36
N LYS A 95 -11.75 14.03 42.60
CA LYS A 95 -12.83 13.03 42.78
C LYS A 95 -12.64 11.76 41.94
N ILE A 96 -11.69 11.77 41.01
CA ILE A 96 -11.47 10.66 40.07
C ILE A 96 -9.98 10.28 39.99
N ASP A 97 -9.71 9.08 39.47
CA ASP A 97 -8.35 8.69 39.11
C ASP A 97 -7.93 9.38 37.80
N LEU A 98 -7.04 10.38 37.91
CA LEU A 98 -6.58 11.17 36.77
C LEU A 98 -5.49 10.41 35.98
N PRO A 99 -5.61 10.28 34.65
CA PRO A 99 -4.58 9.67 33.81
C PRO A 99 -3.26 10.44 33.89
N ALA A 100 -2.13 9.73 33.81
CA ALA A 100 -0.79 10.34 33.90
C ALA A 100 -0.48 11.35 32.79
N THR A 101 -1.22 11.30 31.68
CA THR A 101 -1.12 12.21 30.54
C THR A 101 -1.80 13.56 30.79
N ILE A 102 -2.61 13.68 31.85
CA ILE A 102 -3.36 14.90 32.17
C ILE A 102 -2.75 15.56 33.40
N ASP A 103 -2.40 16.84 33.26
CA ASP A 103 -1.95 17.65 34.39
C ASP A 103 -3.13 18.07 35.28
N LYS A 104 -3.01 17.82 36.59
CA LYS A 104 -4.07 18.12 37.55
C LYS A 104 -4.39 19.62 37.61
N ALA A 105 -3.37 20.49 37.59
CA ALA A 105 -3.61 21.93 37.69
C ALA A 105 -4.32 22.46 36.44
N ALA A 106 -3.98 21.94 35.26
CA ALA A 106 -4.69 22.21 34.02
C ALA A 106 -6.15 21.72 34.06
N ALA A 107 -6.40 20.54 34.65
CA ALA A 107 -7.75 20.01 34.84
C ALA A 107 -8.59 20.87 35.81
N ASP A 108 -8.01 21.32 36.91
CA ASP A 108 -8.65 22.23 37.86
C ASP A 108 -8.97 23.58 37.20
N GLU A 109 -8.03 24.13 36.43
CA GLU A 109 -8.24 25.35 35.65
C GLU A 109 -9.36 25.19 34.62
N ALA A 110 -9.44 24.04 33.94
CA ALA A 110 -10.48 23.75 32.96
C ALA A 110 -11.88 23.73 33.59
N GLU A 111 -12.02 23.10 34.76
CA GLU A 111 -13.27 23.07 35.51
C GLU A 111 -13.74 24.47 35.91
N ILE A 112 -12.83 25.28 36.47
CA ILE A 112 -13.09 26.68 36.84
C ILE A 112 -13.60 27.48 35.65
N LYS A 113 -12.94 27.35 34.49
CA LYS A 113 -13.35 28.03 33.26
C LYS A 113 -14.71 27.57 32.76
N ILE A 114 -15.04 26.29 32.89
CA ILE A 114 -16.35 25.74 32.54
C ILE A 114 -17.44 26.31 33.46
N ALA A 115 -17.23 26.32 34.78
CA ALA A 115 -18.19 26.89 35.74
C ALA A 115 -18.41 28.39 35.52
N GLN A 116 -17.34 29.15 35.29
CA GLN A 116 -17.41 30.58 34.96
C GLN A 116 -18.14 30.83 33.62
N GLN A 117 -17.94 29.96 32.63
CA GLN A 117 -18.65 30.03 31.37
C GLN A 117 -20.15 29.77 31.55
N GLN A 118 -20.53 28.83 32.42
CA GLN A 118 -21.92 28.50 32.73
C GLN A 118 -22.63 29.58 33.56
N SER A 119 -21.90 30.25 34.47
CA SER A 119 -22.43 31.32 35.33
C SER A 119 -22.49 32.69 34.64
N GLY A 120 -21.68 32.92 33.61
CA GLY A 120 -21.79 34.09 32.75
C GLY A 120 -23.14 34.15 32.02
N SER A 121 -23.68 35.37 31.80
CA SER A 121 -24.92 35.53 31.02
C SER A 121 -24.79 34.82 29.67
N GLN A 122 -25.71 33.91 29.33
CA GLN A 122 -25.74 33.16 28.05
C GLN A 122 -25.42 34.04 26.83
N ALA A 123 -25.78 35.32 26.87
CA ALA A 123 -25.48 36.34 25.85
C ALA A 123 -23.98 36.54 25.53
N ARG A 124 -23.06 36.41 26.50
CA ARG A 124 -21.59 36.55 26.25
C ARG A 124 -20.97 35.27 25.68
N ALA A 125 -21.41 34.11 26.16
CA ALA A 125 -20.95 32.81 25.64
C ALA A 125 -21.46 32.56 24.20
N LEU A 126 -22.72 32.92 23.91
CA LEU A 126 -23.30 32.89 22.56
C LEU A 126 -22.63 33.90 21.61
N ALA A 127 -22.22 35.07 22.12
CA ALA A 127 -21.55 36.09 21.30
C ALA A 127 -20.10 35.73 20.93
N ALA A 128 -19.43 34.86 21.71
CA ALA A 128 -18.05 34.45 21.47
C ALA A 128 -17.91 33.16 20.63
N GLN A 129 -18.96 32.34 20.54
CA GLN A 129 -18.91 31.00 19.90
C GLN A 129 -17.72 30.15 20.39
N CYS A 130 -17.37 30.23 21.68
CA CYS A 130 -16.25 29.51 22.29
C CYS A 130 -16.73 28.57 23.39
N GLN A 131 -16.00 27.47 23.63
CA GLN A 131 -16.29 26.51 24.68
C GLN A 131 -15.01 25.89 25.27
N PHE A 132 -15.01 25.65 26.58
CA PHE A 132 -13.98 24.85 27.28
C PHE A 132 -14.40 23.39 27.42
N PHE A 133 -13.41 22.49 27.44
CA PHE A 133 -13.62 21.05 27.54
C PHE A 133 -12.69 20.47 28.59
N TRP A 134 -13.25 19.92 29.67
CA TRP A 134 -12.46 19.31 30.71
C TRP A 134 -11.75 18.05 30.18
N PRO A 135 -10.50 17.75 30.57
CA PRO A 135 -9.63 18.48 31.51
C PRO A 135 -8.72 19.54 30.86
N SER A 136 -9.02 19.99 29.65
CA SER A 136 -8.18 20.95 28.94
C SER A 136 -8.58 22.41 29.24
N PRO A 137 -7.62 23.27 29.66
CA PRO A 137 -7.90 24.68 29.93
C PRO A 137 -7.94 25.54 28.65
N TYR A 138 -7.80 24.94 27.47
CA TYR A 138 -7.77 25.65 26.18
C TYR A 138 -9.18 25.73 25.58
N GLN A 139 -9.60 26.95 25.21
CA GLN A 139 -10.90 27.17 24.57
C GLN A 139 -10.86 26.80 23.08
N VAL A 140 -11.98 26.31 22.56
CA VAL A 140 -12.18 26.05 21.14
C VAL A 140 -13.28 26.99 20.65
N CYS A 141 -13.08 27.66 19.51
CA CYS A 141 -13.97 28.73 19.04
C CYS A 141 -14.45 28.57 17.58
N GLY A 142 -15.56 29.23 17.26
CA GLY A 142 -16.07 29.44 15.90
C GLY A 142 -16.29 28.15 15.11
N ALA A 143 -15.91 28.17 13.83
CA ALA A 143 -16.06 27.02 12.93
C ALA A 143 -15.21 25.80 13.36
N ILE A 144 -14.10 26.02 14.05
CA ILE A 144 -13.30 24.93 14.63
C ILE A 144 -14.11 24.23 15.73
N LEU A 145 -14.75 24.99 16.62
CA LEU A 145 -15.63 24.45 17.65
C LEU A 145 -16.80 23.67 17.05
N GLU A 146 -17.44 24.24 16.02
CA GLU A 146 -18.54 23.57 15.32
C GLU A 146 -18.08 22.21 14.78
N ARG A 147 -16.94 22.17 14.08
CA ARG A 147 -16.40 20.92 13.52
C ARG A 147 -16.00 19.92 14.61
N TYR A 148 -15.40 20.38 15.70
CA TYR A 148 -15.01 19.55 16.83
C TYR A 148 -16.22 18.93 17.52
N ASN A 149 -17.26 19.71 17.79
CA ASN A 149 -18.51 19.21 18.37
C ASN A 149 -19.24 18.22 17.45
N GLN A 150 -19.25 18.46 16.14
CA GLN A 150 -19.82 17.51 15.17
C GLN A 150 -19.15 16.13 15.18
N GLN A 151 -17.89 16.05 15.64
CA GLN A 151 -17.16 14.80 15.74
C GLN A 151 -17.33 14.10 17.09
N GLY A 152 -18.00 14.74 18.06
CA GLY A 152 -18.15 14.23 19.44
C GLY A 152 -17.24 14.90 20.46
N GLY A 153 -16.55 15.99 20.09
CA GLY A 153 -15.73 16.78 21.00
C GLY A 153 -14.64 15.94 21.69
N PRO A 154 -14.50 16.01 23.03
CA PRO A 154 -13.39 15.39 23.75
C PRO A 154 -13.47 13.86 23.81
N LEU A 155 -14.61 13.27 23.44
CA LEU A 155 -14.78 11.82 23.31
C LEU A 155 -14.65 11.33 21.86
N SER A 156 -14.31 12.24 20.93
CA SER A 156 -13.98 11.90 19.55
C SER A 156 -12.53 11.46 19.42
N TRP A 157 -12.17 10.92 18.26
CA TRP A 157 -10.78 10.56 17.95
C TRP A 157 -9.79 11.75 18.03
N MET A 158 -10.27 13.00 17.99
CA MET A 158 -9.45 14.20 18.17
C MET A 158 -8.93 14.36 19.60
N LEU A 159 -9.65 13.80 20.59
CA LEU A 159 -9.42 13.97 22.03
C LEU A 159 -9.40 15.45 22.42
N LEU A 160 -8.53 15.87 23.35
CA LEU A 160 -8.55 17.19 23.96
C LEU A 160 -7.77 18.24 23.15
N PRO A 161 -8.18 19.53 23.17
CA PRO A 161 -7.33 20.61 22.70
C PRO A 161 -6.10 20.73 23.60
N ILE A 162 -4.92 20.99 23.03
CA ILE A 162 -3.66 21.10 23.79
C ILE A 162 -3.00 22.48 23.69
N GLU A 163 -3.62 23.38 22.92
CA GLU A 163 -3.25 24.79 22.84
C GLU A 163 -4.46 25.62 22.42
N ASN A 164 -4.37 26.95 22.58
CA ASN A 164 -5.38 27.85 22.05
C ASN A 164 -5.28 27.95 20.52
N GLN A 165 -6.41 28.26 19.89
CA GLN A 165 -6.48 28.57 18.47
C GLN A 165 -5.46 29.65 18.07
N ALA A 166 -4.75 29.43 16.97
CA ALA A 166 -3.77 30.34 16.40
C ALA A 166 -4.18 30.78 14.99
N LEU A 167 -3.79 32.01 14.60
CA LEU A 167 -3.85 32.45 13.21
C LEU A 167 -2.81 31.67 12.40
N ASN A 168 -3.17 31.23 11.19
CA ASN A 168 -2.19 30.56 10.34
C ASN A 168 -1.10 31.53 9.86
N PRO A 169 0.11 31.04 9.52
CA PRO A 169 1.28 31.86 9.23
C PRO A 169 1.11 32.69 7.94
N ASP A 170 0.30 32.22 6.99
CA ASP A 170 -0.10 32.95 5.79
C ASP A 170 -1.08 34.11 6.06
N GLY A 171 -1.51 34.28 7.32
CA GLY A 171 -2.46 35.29 7.76
C GLY A 171 -3.91 34.99 7.41
N GLN A 172 -4.21 33.80 6.88
CA GLN A 172 -5.55 33.40 6.45
C GLN A 172 -6.06 32.26 7.31
N GLY A 173 -7.29 32.37 7.80
CA GLY A 173 -7.87 31.29 8.57
C GLY A 173 -7.20 31.07 9.94
N TYR A 174 -7.58 29.98 10.59
CA TYR A 174 -7.12 29.63 11.92
C TYR A 174 -6.86 28.14 12.02
N ARG A 175 -6.04 27.74 12.98
CA ARG A 175 -5.86 26.35 13.35
C ARG A 175 -5.95 26.18 14.85
N GLN A 176 -6.25 24.97 15.27
CA GLN A 176 -6.07 24.56 16.65
C GLN A 176 -5.57 23.13 16.71
N ARG A 177 -4.63 22.89 17.62
CA ARG A 177 -4.06 21.58 17.85
C ARG A 177 -4.77 20.85 18.98
N PHE A 178 -4.93 19.57 18.77
CA PHE A 178 -5.50 18.59 19.69
C PHE A 178 -4.49 17.45 19.88
N MET A 179 -4.72 16.62 20.88
CA MET A 179 -3.84 15.49 21.20
C MET A 179 -3.61 14.54 20.01
N SER A 180 -4.63 14.32 19.18
CA SER A 180 -4.58 13.34 18.07
C SER A 180 -4.51 13.97 16.67
N GLY A 181 -4.41 15.30 16.59
CA GLY A 181 -4.40 15.99 15.30
C GLY A 181 -4.66 17.48 15.40
N PHE A 182 -5.14 18.04 14.30
CA PHE A 182 -5.37 19.47 14.12
C PHE A 182 -6.75 19.69 13.51
N ILE A 183 -7.36 20.83 13.80
CA ILE A 183 -8.46 21.35 12.99
C ILE A 183 -8.00 22.67 12.39
N TYR A 184 -8.00 22.74 11.07
CA TYR A 184 -7.71 23.95 10.31
C TYR A 184 -9.00 24.50 9.72
N TRP A 185 -9.18 25.81 9.80
CA TRP A 185 -10.26 26.54 9.17
C TRP A 185 -9.70 27.57 8.19
N HIS A 186 -10.28 27.64 7.00
CA HIS A 186 -10.03 28.69 6.02
C HIS A 186 -11.36 29.20 5.46
N PRO A 187 -11.52 30.51 5.16
CA PRO A 187 -12.79 31.08 4.69
C PRO A 187 -13.35 30.42 3.41
N THR A 188 -12.49 29.86 2.55
CA THR A 188 -12.94 29.21 1.30
C THR A 188 -13.12 27.70 1.40
N THR A 189 -12.50 27.03 2.39
CA THR A 189 -12.54 25.57 2.49
C THR A 189 -13.37 25.10 3.69
N GLY A 190 -13.55 25.92 4.72
CA GLY A 190 -14.22 25.53 5.97
C GLY A 190 -13.27 24.90 6.99
N ALA A 191 -13.84 24.34 8.06
CA ALA A 191 -13.08 23.72 9.15
C ALA A 191 -12.95 22.20 8.94
N HIS A 192 -11.71 21.70 8.89
CA HIS A 192 -11.41 20.30 8.61
C HIS A 192 -10.39 19.75 9.60
N ALA A 193 -10.66 18.55 10.09
CA ALA A 193 -9.77 17.83 10.98
C ALA A 193 -8.74 17.03 10.18
N VAL A 194 -7.49 17.03 10.63
CA VAL A 194 -6.36 16.32 10.05
C VAL A 194 -5.68 15.53 11.18
N ASN A 195 -5.59 14.22 11.05
CA ASN A 195 -4.92 13.37 12.05
C ASN A 195 -3.39 13.52 12.00
N ASN A 196 -2.70 13.04 13.03
CA ASN A 196 -1.23 13.14 13.10
C ASN A 196 -0.51 12.42 11.95
N TYR A 197 -1.05 11.30 11.44
CA TYR A 197 -0.49 10.56 10.31
C TYR A 197 -0.44 11.40 9.03
N SER A 198 -1.56 12.04 8.67
CA SER A 198 -1.65 12.93 7.52
C SER A 198 -0.93 14.25 7.76
N ALA A 199 -0.98 14.77 8.99
CA ALA A 199 -0.31 16.01 9.36
C ALA A 199 1.21 15.89 9.23
N GLN A 200 1.81 14.73 9.51
CA GLN A 200 3.26 14.52 9.33
C GLN A 200 3.69 14.65 7.86
N ILE A 201 2.89 14.13 6.93
CA ILE A 201 3.15 14.30 5.50
C ILE A 201 2.95 15.76 5.11
N TRP A 202 1.88 16.39 5.60
CA TRP A 202 1.59 17.79 5.32
C TRP A 202 2.66 18.75 5.85
N GLU A 203 3.19 18.50 7.05
CA GLU A 203 4.32 19.22 7.66
C GLU A 203 5.55 19.19 6.77
N ARG A 204 5.91 18.00 6.26
CA ARG A 204 7.04 17.81 5.35
C ARG A 204 6.92 18.65 4.09
N HIS A 205 5.70 18.84 3.61
CA HIS A 205 5.39 19.62 2.41
C HIS A 205 5.14 21.10 2.71
N GLY A 206 5.36 21.58 3.94
CA GLY A 206 5.28 22.98 4.31
C GLY A 206 3.89 23.45 4.76
N TRP A 207 3.05 22.54 5.27
CA TRP A 207 1.71 22.84 5.79
C TRP A 207 0.83 23.58 4.77
N GLU A 208 -0.03 24.50 5.23
CA GLU A 208 -0.93 25.28 4.39
C GLU A 208 -0.20 26.24 3.43
N SER A 209 1.05 26.59 3.75
CA SER A 209 1.93 27.40 2.92
C SER A 209 2.57 26.59 1.77
N GLY A 210 2.53 25.26 1.87
CA GLY A 210 3.04 24.31 0.90
C GLY A 210 2.13 24.10 -0.31
N TRP A 211 2.59 23.27 -1.25
CA TRP A 211 1.84 22.96 -2.48
C TRP A 211 0.49 22.28 -2.18
N MET A 212 0.37 21.60 -1.04
CA MET A 212 -0.88 20.96 -0.62
C MET A 212 -1.98 21.97 -0.30
N GLY A 213 -1.62 23.15 0.21
CA GLY A 213 -2.59 24.15 0.67
C GLY A 213 -3.43 23.66 1.86
N TYR A 214 -4.66 24.15 1.97
CA TYR A 214 -5.58 23.82 3.05
C TYR A 214 -6.28 22.46 2.85
N PRO A 215 -6.65 21.76 3.95
CA PRO A 215 -7.59 20.65 3.86
C PRO A 215 -8.95 21.14 3.35
N ILE A 216 -9.61 20.30 2.54
CA ILE A 216 -10.95 20.57 1.97
C ILE A 216 -12.00 19.52 2.37
N GLY A 217 -11.59 18.53 3.16
CA GLY A 217 -12.44 17.52 3.79
C GLY A 217 -11.76 16.99 5.04
N GLY A 218 -12.45 16.23 5.89
CA GLY A 218 -11.78 15.39 6.89
C GLY A 218 -11.31 14.07 6.26
N GLU A 219 -10.50 13.31 7.00
CA GLU A 219 -10.11 11.97 6.58
C GLU A 219 -11.34 11.05 6.51
N VAL A 220 -11.52 10.37 5.38
CA VAL A 220 -12.66 9.45 5.15
C VAL A 220 -12.16 8.09 4.68
N PRO A 221 -12.87 6.98 5.00
CA PRO A 221 -12.52 5.67 4.48
C PRO A 221 -12.67 5.65 2.96
N VAL A 222 -11.80 4.88 2.32
CA VAL A 222 -11.80 4.61 0.89
C VAL A 222 -11.47 3.14 0.67
N SER A 223 -12.17 2.51 -0.25
CA SER A 223 -11.98 1.10 -0.60
C SER A 223 -11.72 0.99 -2.08
N GLY A 224 -11.12 -0.12 -2.48
CA GLY A 224 -10.98 -0.51 -3.88
C GLY A 224 -10.84 -2.02 -3.99
N SER A 225 -10.81 -2.52 -5.22
CA SER A 225 -10.51 -3.91 -5.47
C SER A 225 -9.67 -4.09 -6.73
N ASN A 226 -8.69 -4.99 -6.67
CA ASN A 226 -7.88 -5.34 -7.84
C ASN A 226 -7.57 -6.85 -7.86
N LEU A 227 -7.06 -7.33 -9.00
CA LEU A 227 -6.83 -8.77 -9.22
C LEU A 227 -5.71 -9.39 -8.36
N ILE A 228 -4.80 -8.58 -7.82
CA ILE A 228 -3.64 -9.02 -7.05
C ILE A 228 -3.96 -9.01 -5.56
N ASP A 229 -4.61 -7.96 -5.07
CA ASP A 229 -4.87 -7.75 -3.65
C ASP A 229 -6.27 -8.14 -3.20
N GLY A 230 -7.21 -8.34 -4.13
CA GLY A 230 -8.62 -8.46 -3.77
C GLY A 230 -9.14 -7.13 -3.24
N GLU A 231 -9.93 -7.16 -2.18
CA GLU A 231 -10.42 -5.95 -1.52
C GLU A 231 -9.30 -5.25 -0.75
N ILE A 232 -9.08 -3.97 -1.05
CA ILE A 232 -8.17 -3.09 -0.34
C ILE A 232 -8.95 -1.96 0.30
N ASN A 233 -8.54 -1.56 1.50
CA ASN A 233 -9.17 -0.51 2.27
C ASN A 233 -8.10 0.47 2.74
N GLY A 234 -8.48 1.72 2.93
CA GLY A 234 -7.61 2.76 3.43
C GLY A 234 -8.40 4.00 3.81
N TRP A 235 -7.68 5.09 4.01
CA TRP A 235 -8.26 6.39 4.29
C TRP A 235 -7.66 7.45 3.39
N VAL A 236 -8.44 8.47 3.09
CA VAL A 236 -7.99 9.60 2.27
C VAL A 236 -8.30 10.92 2.96
N GLN A 237 -7.29 11.77 3.03
CA GLN A 237 -7.38 13.16 3.44
C GLN A 237 -7.14 14.03 2.20
N THR A 238 -8.13 14.86 1.84
CA THR A 238 -8.03 15.70 0.63
C THR A 238 -7.64 17.13 0.99
N PHE A 239 -6.70 17.67 0.22
CA PHE A 239 -6.22 19.04 0.29
C PHE A 239 -6.46 19.76 -1.05
N GLN A 240 -6.27 21.07 -1.08
CA GLN A 240 -6.45 21.86 -2.31
C GLN A 240 -5.53 21.39 -3.45
N GLY A 241 -4.27 21.08 -3.12
CA GLY A 241 -3.25 20.69 -4.10
C GLY A 241 -3.12 19.19 -4.36
N GLY A 242 -3.75 18.33 -3.55
CA GLY A 242 -3.58 16.88 -3.68
C GLY A 242 -4.27 16.09 -2.57
N ARG A 243 -3.79 14.86 -2.36
CA ARG A 243 -4.38 13.92 -1.39
C ARG A 243 -3.29 13.22 -0.61
N VAL A 244 -3.60 12.85 0.63
CA VAL A 244 -2.83 11.89 1.42
C VAL A 244 -3.66 10.64 1.60
N TYR A 245 -3.08 9.50 1.28
CA TYR A 245 -3.65 8.18 1.50
C TYR A 245 -2.93 7.49 2.64
N ARG A 246 -3.69 6.84 3.51
CA ARG A 246 -3.20 5.99 4.59
C ARG A 246 -3.74 4.59 4.37
N THR A 247 -2.85 3.65 4.09
CA THR A 247 -3.18 2.26 3.78
C THR A 247 -2.69 1.36 4.92
N PRO A 248 -3.56 0.55 5.54
CA PRO A 248 -3.14 -0.39 6.57
C PRO A 248 -2.21 -1.45 5.97
N MET A 249 -1.24 -1.86 6.77
CA MET A 249 -0.35 -2.99 6.51
C MET A 249 -0.49 -4.01 7.64
N LEU A 250 0.13 -5.19 7.48
CA LEU A 250 0.15 -6.21 8.55
C LEU A 250 0.66 -5.61 9.88
N GLU A 251 1.68 -4.76 9.79
CA GLU A 251 2.21 -3.99 10.90
C GLU A 251 2.17 -2.49 10.56
N GLY A 252 1.15 -1.78 11.04
CA GLY A 252 1.04 -0.33 10.91
C GLY A 252 0.46 0.16 9.60
N PHE A 253 1.04 1.22 9.02
CA PHE A 253 0.47 1.93 7.87
C PHE A 253 1.54 2.37 6.87
N GLN A 254 1.18 2.34 5.59
CA GLN A 254 1.84 3.09 4.54
C GLN A 254 1.11 4.42 4.35
N ILE A 255 1.83 5.55 4.32
CA ILE A 255 1.22 6.88 4.19
C ILE A 255 1.91 7.67 3.09
N ALA A 256 1.15 8.03 2.07
CA ALA A 256 1.70 8.67 0.87
C ALA A 256 0.81 9.82 0.38
N SER A 257 1.45 10.89 -0.07
CA SER A 257 0.82 11.99 -0.79
C SER A 257 0.91 11.80 -2.30
N ILE A 258 -0.10 12.30 -3.01
CA ILE A 258 -0.18 12.23 -4.47
C ILE A 258 -0.86 13.49 -5.01
N ASN A 259 -0.37 14.03 -6.13
CA ASN A 259 -0.87 15.28 -6.69
C ASN A 259 -0.81 15.35 -8.23
N GLY A 260 -1.27 16.48 -8.75
CA GLY A 260 -1.00 16.89 -10.13
C GLY A 260 -1.48 15.90 -11.19
N MET A 261 -0.66 15.75 -12.23
CA MET A 261 -1.00 14.92 -13.40
C MET A 261 -0.98 13.43 -13.08
N ILE A 262 -0.15 12.98 -12.13
CA ILE A 262 -0.12 11.59 -11.67
C ILE A 262 -1.42 11.26 -10.93
N LEU A 263 -1.86 12.12 -9.99
CA LEU A 263 -3.15 11.96 -9.32
C LEU A 263 -4.30 11.92 -10.32
N ASN A 264 -4.32 12.84 -11.29
CA ASN A 264 -5.37 12.90 -12.29
C ASN A 264 -5.44 11.62 -13.13
N ARG A 265 -4.28 11.10 -13.56
CA ARG A 265 -4.22 9.84 -14.32
C ARG A 265 -4.68 8.66 -13.48
N TRP A 266 -4.18 8.52 -12.26
CA TRP A 266 -4.54 7.43 -11.36
C TRP A 266 -6.04 7.39 -11.09
N LEU A 267 -6.67 8.53 -10.79
CA LEU A 267 -8.12 8.61 -10.61
C LEU A 267 -8.89 8.28 -11.90
N ALA A 268 -8.38 8.69 -13.06
CA ALA A 268 -9.01 8.41 -14.36
C ALA A 268 -9.02 6.92 -14.72
N ILE A 269 -8.07 6.13 -14.20
CA ILE A 269 -8.00 4.68 -14.39
C ILE A 269 -8.66 3.87 -13.26
N GLY A 270 -9.39 4.53 -12.36
CA GLY A 270 -10.16 3.89 -11.29
C GLY A 270 -9.59 4.07 -9.88
N GLY A 271 -8.46 4.74 -9.72
CA GLY A 271 -7.87 4.99 -8.41
C GLY A 271 -7.57 3.68 -7.67
N PRO A 272 -8.07 3.48 -6.44
CA PRO A 272 -7.91 2.22 -5.70
C PRO A 272 -8.46 0.98 -6.42
N ASP A 273 -9.43 1.12 -7.33
CA ASP A 273 -9.95 0.01 -8.16
C ASP A 273 -9.08 -0.31 -9.38
N SER A 274 -8.03 0.48 -9.63
CA SER A 274 -7.10 0.23 -10.73
C SER A 274 -6.14 -0.92 -10.41
N ALA A 275 -5.48 -1.45 -11.44
CA ALA A 275 -4.43 -2.45 -11.29
C ALA A 275 -3.25 -1.99 -10.41
N LEU A 276 -3.10 -0.68 -10.15
CA LEU A 276 -2.03 -0.12 -9.31
C LEU A 276 -2.31 -0.26 -7.81
N GLY A 277 -3.57 -0.19 -7.38
CA GLY A 277 -3.93 -0.05 -5.95
C GLY A 277 -3.63 1.34 -5.37
N PHE A 278 -3.37 1.42 -4.07
CA PHE A 278 -3.04 2.66 -3.37
C PHE A 278 -1.61 3.15 -3.63
N PRO A 279 -1.36 4.48 -3.57
CA PRO A 279 0.00 5.01 -3.55
C PRO A 279 0.71 4.59 -2.25
N ILE A 280 2.00 4.30 -2.34
CA ILE A 280 2.82 3.82 -1.21
C ILE A 280 4.04 4.70 -0.93
N ALA A 281 4.30 5.72 -1.74
CA ALA A 281 5.32 6.73 -1.48
C ALA A 281 4.88 8.08 -2.05
N ASP A 282 5.44 9.16 -1.51
CA ASP A 282 5.26 10.49 -2.10
C ASP A 282 5.78 10.52 -3.54
N GLU A 283 5.34 11.52 -4.30
CA GLU A 283 5.85 11.77 -5.64
C GLU A 283 7.32 12.23 -5.59
N ALA A 284 8.18 11.53 -6.34
CA ALA A 284 9.61 11.82 -6.43
C ALA A 284 10.01 12.29 -7.83
N VAL A 285 11.13 13.00 -7.90
CA VAL A 285 11.76 13.36 -9.17
C VAL A 285 12.50 12.14 -9.71
N ALA A 286 12.30 11.86 -10.99
CA ALA A 286 12.97 10.78 -11.70
C ALA A 286 14.49 11.01 -11.78
N SER A 287 15.27 9.94 -12.02
CA SER A 287 16.74 9.98 -12.02
C SER A 287 17.35 10.98 -13.01
N ASP A 288 16.64 11.33 -14.08
CA ASP A 288 17.06 12.32 -15.07
C ASP A 288 16.87 13.79 -14.64
N GLY A 289 16.20 14.02 -13.51
CA GLY A 289 15.89 15.36 -13.00
C GLY A 289 14.77 16.09 -13.75
N VAL A 290 14.05 15.42 -14.66
CA VAL A 290 13.02 16.03 -15.51
C VAL A 290 11.64 15.45 -15.22
N GLY A 291 11.52 14.12 -15.25
CA GLY A 291 10.26 13.45 -14.97
C GLY A 291 9.97 13.36 -13.47
N ARG A 292 8.76 12.91 -13.15
CA ARG A 292 8.32 12.61 -11.79
C ARG A 292 7.62 11.26 -11.77
N PHE A 293 7.55 10.61 -10.63
CA PHE A 293 6.84 9.36 -10.49
C PHE A 293 6.23 9.18 -9.10
N SER A 294 5.17 8.38 -9.03
CA SER A 294 4.62 7.87 -7.77
C SER A 294 4.57 6.35 -7.83
N VAL A 295 4.92 5.72 -6.71
CA VAL A 295 4.88 4.26 -6.57
C VAL A 295 3.56 3.85 -5.92
N PHE A 296 3.00 2.76 -6.43
CA PHE A 296 1.76 2.14 -5.96
C PHE A 296 2.01 0.69 -5.56
N GLN A 297 1.05 0.07 -4.88
CA GLN A 297 1.14 -1.32 -4.43
C GLN A 297 1.60 -2.28 -5.54
N ASN A 298 1.06 -2.11 -6.75
CA ASN A 298 1.25 -3.06 -7.85
C ASN A 298 1.87 -2.44 -9.11
N GLY A 299 2.48 -1.26 -9.00
CA GLY A 299 3.16 -0.63 -10.13
C GLY A 299 3.57 0.81 -9.86
N VAL A 300 3.77 1.57 -10.93
CA VAL A 300 4.28 2.93 -10.88
C VAL A 300 3.60 3.79 -11.94
N LEU A 301 3.38 5.07 -11.65
CA LEU A 301 3.01 6.08 -12.64
C LEU A 301 4.17 7.02 -12.85
N TYR A 302 4.62 7.16 -14.11
CA TYR A 302 5.59 8.16 -14.50
C TYR A 302 4.90 9.32 -15.19
N TRP A 303 5.35 10.54 -14.89
CA TRP A 303 5.00 11.76 -15.60
C TRP A 303 6.24 12.39 -16.22
N HIS A 304 6.11 12.87 -17.44
CA HIS A 304 7.13 13.68 -18.11
C HIS A 304 6.47 14.81 -18.91
N PRO A 305 7.04 16.05 -18.94
CA PRO A 305 6.42 17.20 -19.60
C PRO A 305 6.07 16.98 -21.08
N ASN A 306 6.85 16.15 -21.79
CA ASN A 306 6.62 15.87 -23.22
C ASN A 306 5.72 14.65 -23.46
N HIS A 307 5.42 13.83 -22.45
CA HIS A 307 4.77 12.53 -22.63
C HIS A 307 3.49 12.37 -21.82
N GLY A 308 3.26 13.20 -20.80
CA GLY A 308 2.11 13.07 -19.89
C GLY A 308 2.38 12.04 -18.79
N ALA A 309 1.32 11.62 -18.11
CA ALA A 309 1.37 10.63 -17.02
C ALA A 309 0.82 9.27 -17.47
N TRP A 310 1.60 8.20 -17.29
CA TRP A 310 1.26 6.85 -17.73
C TRP A 310 1.69 5.77 -16.74
N GLU A 311 0.77 4.83 -16.51
CA GLU A 311 0.95 3.70 -15.61
C GLU A 311 1.81 2.61 -16.23
N MET A 312 2.62 1.97 -15.39
CA MET A 312 3.33 0.74 -15.72
C MET A 312 3.00 -0.31 -14.65
N THR A 313 2.54 -1.46 -15.12
CA THR A 313 2.13 -2.59 -14.28
C THR A 313 2.59 -3.90 -14.92
N GLY A 314 2.50 -4.99 -14.14
CA GLY A 314 2.72 -6.32 -14.67
C GLY A 314 4.19 -6.60 -15.03
N PHE A 315 4.39 -7.62 -15.87
CA PHE A 315 5.73 -8.07 -16.23
C PHE A 315 6.49 -7.05 -17.10
N ILE A 316 5.79 -6.16 -17.80
CA ILE A 316 6.41 -5.07 -18.56
C ILE A 316 7.21 -4.17 -17.62
N GLU A 317 6.63 -3.77 -16.48
CA GLU A 317 7.33 -2.99 -15.45
C GLU A 317 8.59 -3.73 -14.97
N GLU A 318 8.47 -5.04 -14.68
CA GLU A 318 9.56 -5.85 -14.15
C GLU A 318 10.74 -5.97 -15.12
N VAL A 319 10.47 -6.23 -16.40
CA VAL A 319 11.52 -6.29 -17.43
C VAL A 319 12.13 -4.91 -17.66
N TRP A 320 11.31 -3.86 -17.72
CA TRP A 320 11.79 -2.49 -17.87
C TRP A 320 12.75 -2.12 -16.73
N LYS A 321 12.43 -2.47 -15.47
CA LYS A 321 13.31 -2.26 -14.31
C LYS A 321 14.59 -3.08 -14.41
N MET A 322 14.47 -4.38 -14.70
CA MET A 322 15.62 -5.29 -14.87
C MET A 322 16.61 -4.77 -15.93
N ARG A 323 16.11 -4.08 -16.96
CA ARG A 323 16.91 -3.52 -18.06
C ARG A 323 17.40 -2.08 -17.81
N GLY A 324 17.28 -1.56 -16.59
CA GLY A 324 17.83 -0.26 -16.17
C GLY A 324 16.82 0.89 -16.14
N GLY A 325 15.52 0.61 -16.30
CA GLY A 325 14.48 1.60 -16.15
C GLY A 325 14.57 2.76 -17.15
N LEU A 326 14.62 4.00 -16.66
CA LEU A 326 14.70 5.19 -17.51
C LEU A 326 16.00 5.24 -18.33
N ASP A 327 17.06 4.57 -17.86
CA ASP A 327 18.34 4.48 -18.56
C ASP A 327 18.36 3.33 -19.60
N SER A 328 17.29 2.54 -19.68
CA SER A 328 17.12 1.49 -20.69
C SER A 328 16.83 2.05 -22.09
N GLN A 329 16.76 1.17 -23.09
CA GLN A 329 16.40 1.54 -24.46
C GLN A 329 14.98 2.13 -24.61
N TRP A 330 14.09 1.94 -23.64
CA TRP A 330 12.69 2.38 -23.73
C TRP A 330 12.48 3.80 -23.19
N GLY A 331 13.13 4.18 -22.09
CA GLY A 331 12.87 5.46 -21.42
C GLY A 331 11.47 5.54 -20.81
N TYR A 332 10.78 6.68 -20.97
CA TYR A 332 9.46 6.94 -20.37
C TYR A 332 8.31 6.22 -21.07
N PRO A 333 7.28 5.75 -20.33
CA PRO A 333 6.02 5.33 -20.94
C PRO A 333 5.31 6.52 -21.61
N THR A 334 4.65 6.25 -22.73
CA THR A 334 3.93 7.25 -23.55
C THR A 334 2.48 6.84 -23.84
N SER A 335 2.05 5.69 -23.33
CA SER A 335 0.67 5.19 -23.42
C SER A 335 0.35 4.30 -22.22
N ALA A 336 -0.94 3.98 -22.05
CA ALA A 336 -1.38 2.87 -21.21
C ALA A 336 -0.80 1.53 -21.75
N PRO A 337 -0.65 0.51 -20.89
CA PRO A 337 -0.38 -0.85 -21.35
C PRO A 337 -1.58 -1.40 -22.13
N VAL A 338 -1.29 -2.15 -23.18
CA VAL A 338 -2.26 -2.93 -23.97
C VAL A 338 -2.43 -4.27 -23.29
N LEU A 339 -3.67 -4.63 -22.99
CA LEU A 339 -4.01 -5.93 -22.42
C LEU A 339 -4.29 -6.96 -23.52
N ASP A 340 -3.99 -8.21 -23.21
CA ASP A 340 -4.45 -9.37 -23.98
C ASP A 340 -5.99 -9.41 -24.01
N SER A 341 -6.58 -9.91 -25.10
CA SER A 341 -8.05 -9.93 -25.24
C SER A 341 -8.71 -10.96 -24.32
N ASP A 342 -7.98 -12.01 -23.94
CA ASP A 342 -8.54 -13.16 -23.25
C ASP A 342 -8.19 -13.15 -21.75
N ALA A 343 -7.21 -12.35 -21.33
CA ALA A 343 -6.76 -12.25 -19.96
C ALA A 343 -6.23 -10.84 -19.61
N PRO A 344 -6.26 -10.44 -18.33
CA PRO A 344 -5.71 -9.16 -17.86
C PRO A 344 -4.17 -9.21 -17.78
N VAL A 345 -3.54 -9.48 -18.90
CA VAL A 345 -2.09 -9.60 -19.10
C VAL A 345 -1.64 -8.44 -19.97
N GLU A 346 -0.74 -7.61 -19.47
CA GLU A 346 -0.11 -6.54 -20.25
C GLU A 346 0.84 -7.15 -21.29
N ILE A 347 0.52 -6.98 -22.58
CA ILE A 347 1.26 -7.57 -23.70
C ILE A 347 2.13 -6.57 -24.46
N ALA A 348 1.79 -5.29 -24.44
CA ALA A 348 2.58 -4.26 -25.10
C ALA A 348 2.40 -2.88 -24.45
N GLN A 349 3.38 -2.00 -24.61
CA GLN A 349 3.27 -0.60 -24.19
C GLN A 349 4.21 0.29 -25.01
N ASN A 350 3.77 1.51 -25.32
CA ASN A 350 4.60 2.48 -26.03
C ASN A 350 5.46 3.27 -25.06
N PHE A 351 6.72 3.47 -25.42
CA PHE A 351 7.70 4.24 -24.69
C PHE A 351 8.38 5.30 -25.59
N SER A 352 9.08 6.24 -24.99
CA SER A 352 9.79 7.31 -25.70
C SER A 352 10.86 6.79 -26.66
N GLY A 353 11.46 5.64 -26.37
CA GLY A 353 12.50 4.99 -27.17
C GLY A 353 12.01 3.87 -28.09
N GLY A 354 10.73 3.50 -28.04
CA GLY A 354 10.20 2.40 -28.85
C GLY A 354 8.95 1.75 -28.24
N VAL A 355 8.63 0.56 -28.72
CA VAL A 355 7.52 -0.25 -28.19
C VAL A 355 8.11 -1.42 -27.42
N PHE A 356 7.59 -1.70 -26.22
CA PHE A 356 7.77 -2.98 -25.57
C PHE A 356 6.66 -3.90 -26.05
N ASP A 357 7.02 -5.09 -26.54
CA ASP A 357 6.08 -6.15 -26.90
C ASP A 357 6.54 -7.46 -26.26
N LEU A 358 5.74 -7.99 -25.33
CA LEU A 358 6.14 -9.13 -24.50
C LEU A 358 6.42 -10.38 -25.33
N ALA A 359 5.68 -10.58 -26.43
CA ALA A 359 5.91 -11.71 -27.32
C ALA A 359 7.29 -11.62 -27.98
N THR A 360 7.59 -10.46 -28.54
CA THR A 360 8.88 -10.16 -29.17
C THR A 360 10.03 -10.32 -28.17
N GLU A 361 9.90 -9.79 -26.95
CA GLU A 361 10.95 -9.93 -25.92
C GLU A 361 11.20 -11.39 -25.51
N ILE A 362 10.15 -12.21 -25.45
CA ILE A 362 10.28 -13.66 -25.16
C ILE A 362 11.00 -14.37 -26.32
N GLU A 363 10.62 -14.07 -27.56
CA GLU A 363 11.21 -14.69 -28.76
C GLU A 363 12.68 -14.27 -28.96
N ASP A 364 12.99 -12.98 -28.81
CA ASP A 364 14.32 -12.41 -29.00
C ASP A 364 15.31 -12.88 -27.93
N ALA A 365 14.86 -13.07 -26.69
CA ALA A 365 15.67 -13.69 -25.65
C ALA A 365 16.02 -15.16 -25.99
N GLY A 366 15.18 -15.82 -26.79
CA GLY A 366 15.30 -17.21 -27.15
C GLY A 366 15.01 -18.17 -26.00
N PHE A 367 15.32 -19.44 -26.22
CA PHE A 367 14.99 -20.52 -25.30
C PHE A 367 16.19 -21.42 -25.02
N SER A 368 16.29 -21.91 -23.79
CA SER A 368 17.34 -22.85 -23.36
C SER A 368 16.74 -24.16 -22.86
N PRO A 369 17.36 -25.31 -23.16
CA PRO A 369 17.00 -26.57 -22.53
C PRO A 369 17.47 -26.55 -21.06
N ILE A 370 16.53 -26.66 -20.13
CA ILE A 370 16.75 -26.81 -18.71
C ILE A 370 16.11 -28.15 -18.30
N GLU A 371 16.96 -29.08 -17.87
CA GLU A 371 16.57 -30.48 -17.69
C GLU A 371 15.92 -31.05 -18.97
N ASP A 372 14.71 -31.58 -18.89
CA ASP A 372 14.00 -32.23 -20.01
C ASP A 372 13.05 -31.27 -20.75
N LYS A 373 13.17 -29.95 -20.51
CA LYS A 373 12.23 -28.94 -20.99
C LYS A 373 12.93 -27.71 -21.57
N GLU A 374 12.30 -27.12 -22.57
CA GLU A 374 12.72 -25.84 -23.14
C GLU A 374 12.06 -24.69 -22.37
N MET A 375 12.86 -23.70 -21.95
CA MET A 375 12.40 -22.56 -21.14
C MET A 375 12.83 -21.22 -21.78
N SER A 376 11.98 -20.19 -21.65
CA SER A 376 12.29 -18.82 -22.10
C SER A 376 13.46 -18.23 -21.32
N ASN A 377 14.46 -17.74 -22.04
CA ASN A 377 15.61 -17.08 -21.44
C ASN A 377 15.22 -15.78 -20.73
N LEU A 378 14.20 -15.05 -21.21
CA LEU A 378 13.71 -13.84 -20.53
C LEU A 378 13.20 -14.14 -19.12
N ILE A 379 12.44 -15.24 -18.97
CA ILE A 379 11.92 -15.67 -17.67
C ILE A 379 13.07 -16.15 -16.77
N LEU A 380 14.03 -16.89 -17.32
CA LEU A 380 15.21 -17.34 -16.58
C LEU A 380 16.07 -16.16 -16.09
N GLU A 381 16.28 -15.16 -16.94
CA GLU A 381 16.97 -13.92 -16.58
C GLU A 381 16.26 -13.19 -15.45
N TYR A 382 14.92 -13.04 -15.54
CA TYR A 382 14.13 -12.39 -14.51
C TYR A 382 14.22 -13.11 -13.15
N PHE A 383 14.24 -14.43 -13.14
CA PHE A 383 14.40 -15.20 -11.90
C PHE A 383 15.81 -15.03 -11.32
N GLY A 384 16.82 -14.98 -12.18
CA GLY A 384 18.18 -14.63 -11.78
C GLY A 384 18.26 -13.22 -11.17
N TYR A 385 17.52 -12.26 -11.73
CA TYR A 385 17.38 -10.91 -11.19
C TYR A 385 16.69 -10.90 -9.81
N LEU A 386 15.67 -11.73 -9.60
CA LEU A 386 15.02 -11.91 -8.30
C LEU A 386 15.88 -12.73 -7.29
N GLY A 387 17.04 -13.25 -7.71
CA GLY A 387 17.88 -14.10 -6.87
C GLY A 387 17.31 -15.49 -6.61
N PHE A 388 16.42 -15.99 -7.47
CA PHE A 388 15.91 -17.36 -7.39
C PHE A 388 16.90 -18.34 -8.01
N ASP A 389 17.23 -19.38 -7.25
CA ASP A 389 17.99 -20.52 -7.74
C ASP A 389 17.08 -21.46 -8.55
N PHE A 390 17.52 -21.83 -9.75
CA PHE A 390 16.88 -22.89 -10.52
C PHE A 390 17.43 -24.26 -10.12
N PRO A 391 16.56 -25.27 -9.93
CA PRO A 391 17.00 -26.66 -9.95
C PRO A 391 17.72 -26.95 -11.27
N GLY A 392 18.97 -27.41 -11.16
CA GLY A 392 19.90 -27.55 -12.27
C GLY A 392 21.38 -27.44 -11.88
N SER A 393 21.70 -26.91 -10.69
CA SER A 393 23.08 -26.92 -10.15
C SER A 393 23.43 -28.15 -9.29
N SER A 394 22.46 -29.00 -8.89
CA SER A 394 22.78 -30.30 -8.30
C SER A 394 21.65 -31.35 -8.38
N SER A 395 21.92 -32.40 -9.16
CA SER A 395 21.46 -33.80 -9.08
C SER A 395 19.96 -34.16 -9.12
N ARG A 396 19.58 -34.77 -10.27
CA ARG A 396 18.76 -35.99 -10.45
C ARG A 396 18.10 -36.57 -9.18
N GLU A 397 16.79 -36.40 -9.06
CA GLU A 397 15.93 -37.44 -8.49
C GLU A 397 15.33 -38.27 -9.63
N LEU A 398 16.13 -39.24 -10.09
CA LEU A 398 15.64 -40.35 -10.92
C LEU A 398 14.80 -41.27 -10.03
N VAL A 399 13.47 -41.23 -10.16
CA VAL A 399 12.64 -42.37 -9.77
C VAL A 399 12.74 -43.41 -10.88
N GLN A 400 13.34 -44.56 -10.56
CA GLN A 400 13.55 -45.68 -11.49
C GLN A 400 12.27 -46.51 -11.72
N ASP A 401 12.16 -46.92 -12.99
CA ASP A 401 11.63 -48.17 -13.53
C ASP A 401 10.10 -48.41 -13.52
N HIS A 402 9.49 -48.23 -14.69
CA HIS A 402 8.22 -48.87 -15.01
C HIS A 402 8.33 -49.71 -16.29
N SER A 403 8.31 -51.02 -16.06
CA SER A 403 8.16 -52.04 -17.08
C SER A 403 6.84 -51.87 -17.84
N LYS A 404 6.91 -52.10 -19.15
CA LYS A 404 5.78 -52.09 -20.09
C LYS A 404 4.72 -53.11 -19.68
N SER A 405 3.48 -52.68 -19.44
CA SER A 405 2.31 -53.55 -19.64
C SER A 405 1.03 -52.78 -20.01
N ASP A 406 0.35 -53.31 -21.02
CA ASP A 406 -1.01 -52.99 -21.49
C ASP A 406 -2.05 -52.81 -20.35
N LEU A 407 -3.06 -51.94 -20.43
CA LEU A 407 -4.28 -52.10 -21.24
C LEU A 407 -5.15 -50.81 -21.17
N MET A 408 -6.13 -50.71 -22.06
CA MET A 408 -7.06 -49.59 -22.22
C MET A 408 -8.13 -49.50 -21.12
N THR A 409 -8.08 -48.42 -20.33
CA THR A 409 -9.17 -47.80 -19.57
C THR A 409 -8.59 -46.48 -19.07
N LEU A 410 -9.18 -45.31 -19.44
CA LEU A 410 -8.79 -43.94 -19.01
C LEU A 410 -7.38 -43.89 -18.41
N ARG A 411 -6.34 -44.06 -19.23
CA ARG A 411 -5.02 -44.47 -18.73
C ARG A 411 -4.47 -43.39 -17.80
N ALA A 412 -4.14 -43.79 -16.56
CA ALA A 412 -3.26 -43.01 -15.71
C ALA A 412 -1.99 -42.66 -16.49
N SER A 413 -1.44 -41.46 -16.27
CA SER A 413 -0.25 -41.01 -16.99
C SER A 413 0.86 -42.05 -16.94
N ARG A 414 1.60 -42.17 -18.05
CA ARG A 414 2.79 -43.03 -18.11
C ARG A 414 3.94 -42.50 -17.26
N CYS A 415 3.95 -41.20 -17.01
CA CYS A 415 4.86 -40.55 -16.07
C CYS A 415 4.17 -40.35 -14.72
N ALA A 416 4.95 -40.33 -13.64
CA ALA A 416 4.41 -39.97 -12.34
C ALA A 416 3.93 -38.51 -12.35
N LEU A 417 2.67 -38.28 -11.97
CA LEU A 417 2.14 -36.93 -11.78
C LEU A 417 2.57 -36.40 -10.42
N LYS A 418 2.85 -35.08 -10.34
CA LYS A 418 3.07 -34.42 -9.06
C LYS A 418 1.85 -34.58 -8.14
N ASP A 419 2.09 -34.70 -6.83
CA ASP A 419 1.01 -34.72 -5.84
C ASP A 419 0.36 -33.34 -5.72
N SER A 420 -0.67 -33.11 -6.52
CA SER A 420 -1.39 -31.83 -6.57
C SER A 420 -2.35 -31.58 -5.41
N SER A 421 -2.37 -32.45 -4.40
CA SER A 421 -3.10 -32.21 -3.14
C SER A 421 -2.35 -31.26 -2.20
N GLN A 422 -1.08 -30.97 -2.49
CA GLN A 422 -0.23 -30.09 -1.70
C GLN A 422 -0.70 -28.64 -1.75
N ALA A 423 -0.47 -27.91 -0.64
CA ALA A 423 -0.86 -26.50 -0.52
C ALA A 423 -0.22 -25.61 -1.60
N SER A 424 0.98 -25.96 -2.08
CA SER A 424 1.70 -25.26 -3.15
C SER A 424 0.92 -25.13 -4.46
N PHE A 425 -0.07 -25.99 -4.71
CA PHE A 425 -0.94 -25.91 -5.89
C PHE A 425 -2.10 -24.91 -5.75
N GLY A 426 -2.27 -24.28 -4.58
CA GLY A 426 -3.35 -23.31 -4.34
C GLY A 426 -4.75 -23.86 -4.63
N GLY A 427 -4.95 -25.17 -4.49
CA GLY A 427 -6.20 -25.87 -4.82
C GLY A 427 -6.43 -26.16 -6.31
N VAL A 428 -5.53 -25.75 -7.21
CA VAL A 428 -5.62 -26.07 -8.64
C VAL A 428 -4.96 -27.41 -8.91
N THR A 429 -5.74 -28.48 -8.86
CA THR A 429 -5.22 -29.85 -8.98
C THR A 429 -4.91 -30.27 -10.42
N ILE A 430 -3.98 -31.21 -10.57
CA ILE A 430 -3.74 -31.94 -11.82
C ILE A 430 -4.88 -32.94 -12.04
N PRO A 431 -5.60 -32.90 -13.18
CA PRO A 431 -6.61 -33.91 -13.51
C PRO A 431 -5.98 -35.31 -13.60
N SER A 432 -6.63 -36.32 -13.01
CA SER A 432 -6.10 -37.70 -12.94
C SER A 432 -5.90 -38.39 -14.29
N HIS A 433 -6.55 -37.87 -15.34
CA HIS A 433 -6.45 -38.35 -16.72
C HIS A 433 -5.49 -37.53 -17.58
N TYR A 434 -4.78 -36.55 -17.00
CA TYR A 434 -3.69 -35.88 -17.68
C TYR A 434 -2.56 -36.88 -17.93
N ASP A 435 -1.98 -36.90 -19.13
CA ASP A 435 -0.84 -37.76 -19.45
C ASP A 435 0.41 -36.91 -19.63
N TYR A 436 1.22 -36.76 -18.58
CA TYR A 436 2.48 -36.01 -18.65
C TYR A 436 3.49 -36.72 -19.57
N TRP A 437 3.98 -36.01 -20.59
CA TRP A 437 4.97 -36.50 -21.57
C TRP A 437 6.38 -36.00 -21.30
N GLY A 438 6.57 -35.07 -20.36
CA GLY A 438 7.88 -34.46 -20.10
C GLY A 438 8.96 -35.46 -19.64
N CYS A 439 8.58 -36.61 -19.06
CA CYS A 439 9.52 -37.67 -18.69
C CYS A 439 9.85 -38.66 -19.83
N LEU A 440 9.21 -38.52 -21.00
CA LEU A 440 9.38 -39.44 -22.13
C LEU A 440 10.39 -38.88 -23.14
N ASP A 441 11.25 -39.77 -23.63
CA ASP A 441 12.04 -39.52 -24.84
C ASP A 441 11.11 -39.15 -25.99
N LYS A 442 11.55 -38.24 -26.87
CA LYS A 442 10.72 -37.72 -27.97
C LYS A 442 10.12 -38.83 -28.84
N SER A 443 10.84 -39.93 -29.05
CA SER A 443 10.38 -41.08 -29.85
C SER A 443 9.25 -41.89 -29.20
N ASP A 444 9.05 -41.76 -27.89
CA ASP A 444 8.05 -42.52 -27.12
C ASP A 444 6.78 -41.71 -26.81
N ARG A 445 6.76 -40.44 -27.25
CA ARG A 445 5.60 -39.55 -27.14
C ARG A 445 4.50 -39.98 -28.12
N PRO A 446 3.21 -39.91 -27.73
CA PRO A 446 2.10 -40.31 -28.62
C PRO A 446 2.04 -39.47 -29.89
N ASP A 447 2.36 -38.19 -29.75
CA ASP A 447 2.52 -37.24 -30.83
C ASP A 447 3.91 -36.58 -30.68
N PRO A 448 4.92 -37.06 -31.42
CA PRO A 448 6.26 -36.49 -31.38
C PRO A 448 6.33 -35.05 -31.90
N ASP A 449 5.34 -34.63 -32.69
CA ASP A 449 5.28 -33.33 -33.35
C ASP A 449 4.44 -32.31 -32.57
N ALA A 450 3.60 -32.73 -31.62
CA ALA A 450 2.91 -31.88 -30.63
C ALA A 450 3.85 -31.37 -29.53
N TYR A 451 4.92 -30.69 -29.95
CA TYR A 451 5.97 -30.22 -29.07
C TYR A 451 5.48 -29.07 -28.18
N GLY A 452 5.49 -29.28 -26.86
CA GLY A 452 5.01 -28.29 -25.89
C GLY A 452 3.54 -28.46 -25.49
N ARG A 453 3.00 -29.66 -25.59
CA ARG A 453 1.80 -30.06 -24.85
C ARG A 453 2.14 -31.18 -23.89
N HIS A 454 1.34 -31.29 -22.84
CA HIS A 454 1.47 -32.33 -21.84
C HIS A 454 2.84 -32.34 -21.14
N ASP A 455 3.54 -31.20 -21.12
CA ASP A 455 4.86 -31.02 -20.53
C ASP A 455 4.87 -30.03 -19.36
N TYR A 456 3.66 -29.64 -18.92
CA TYR A 456 3.33 -28.62 -17.92
C TYR A 456 4.05 -27.28 -18.12
N CYS A 457 3.33 -26.19 -18.38
CA CYS A 457 3.85 -24.81 -18.40
C CYS A 457 4.95 -24.59 -19.43
N THR A 458 4.70 -25.06 -20.65
CA THR A 458 5.54 -24.94 -21.84
C THR A 458 6.26 -23.59 -21.94
N LEU A 459 7.56 -23.64 -22.27
CA LEU A 459 8.46 -22.47 -22.34
C LEU A 459 8.64 -21.69 -21.03
N SER A 460 8.15 -22.20 -19.90
CA SER A 460 8.27 -21.55 -18.58
C SER A 460 8.64 -22.57 -17.51
N PRO A 461 9.11 -22.17 -16.33
CA PRO A 461 9.19 -23.09 -15.19
C PRO A 461 7.81 -23.58 -14.73
N ASP A 462 7.78 -24.72 -14.04
CA ASP A 462 6.52 -25.28 -13.50
C ASP A 462 6.05 -24.61 -12.21
N SER A 463 6.90 -23.77 -11.62
CA SER A 463 6.64 -23.14 -10.33
C SER A 463 7.28 -21.75 -10.25
N TYR A 464 6.85 -20.98 -9.25
CA TYR A 464 7.44 -19.70 -8.85
C TYR A 464 7.80 -19.73 -7.37
N GLY A 465 8.90 -19.04 -7.01
CA GLY A 465 9.32 -18.82 -5.62
C GLY A 465 10.44 -19.74 -5.12
N PRO A 466 10.97 -19.43 -3.92
CA PRO A 466 12.14 -20.09 -3.36
C PRO A 466 11.81 -21.51 -2.86
N LEU A 467 12.87 -22.28 -2.59
CA LEU A 467 12.74 -23.63 -2.03
C LEU A 467 11.92 -23.62 -0.73
N GLY A 468 10.87 -24.44 -0.69
CA GLY A 468 9.98 -24.60 0.48
C GLY A 468 8.75 -23.68 0.52
N LYS A 469 8.65 -22.65 -0.32
CA LYS A 469 7.46 -21.76 -0.44
C LYS A 469 7.15 -21.48 -1.90
N LYS A 470 6.81 -22.53 -2.65
CA LYS A 470 6.55 -22.48 -4.10
C LYS A 470 5.06 -22.37 -4.42
N ALA A 471 4.75 -21.57 -5.43
CA ALA A 471 3.51 -21.66 -6.20
C ALA A 471 3.72 -22.66 -7.35
N GLU A 472 3.05 -23.81 -7.31
CA GLU A 472 3.13 -24.86 -8.35
C GLU A 472 2.06 -24.66 -9.42
N PHE A 473 2.47 -24.35 -10.65
CA PHE A 473 1.58 -24.07 -11.77
C PHE A 473 1.25 -25.29 -12.62
N SER A 474 1.90 -26.44 -12.40
CA SER A 474 1.62 -27.66 -13.17
C SER A 474 0.12 -27.96 -13.23
N GLY A 475 -0.63 -27.84 -12.14
CA GLY A 475 -2.08 -28.05 -12.16
C GLY A 475 -2.85 -27.12 -13.11
N ALA A 476 -2.51 -25.83 -13.16
CA ALA A 476 -3.11 -24.86 -14.07
C ALA A 476 -2.77 -25.21 -15.53
N CYS A 477 -1.52 -25.56 -15.78
CA CYS A 477 -1.02 -25.87 -17.12
C CYS A 477 -1.62 -27.19 -17.66
N ALA A 478 -1.78 -28.26 -16.86
CA ALA A 478 -2.46 -29.48 -17.34
C ALA A 478 -3.89 -29.21 -17.80
N ARG A 479 -4.62 -28.40 -17.03
CA ARG A 479 -6.00 -28.09 -17.35
C ARG A 479 -6.10 -27.28 -18.63
N HIS A 480 -5.12 -26.42 -18.87
CA HIS A 480 -5.00 -25.70 -20.13
C HIS A 480 -4.72 -26.65 -21.29
N ASP A 481 -3.74 -27.54 -21.18
CA ASP A 481 -3.41 -28.56 -22.18
C ASP A 481 -4.63 -29.44 -22.54
N LEU A 482 -5.35 -29.94 -21.53
CA LEU A 482 -6.55 -30.75 -21.75
C LEU A 482 -7.69 -29.94 -22.38
N CYS A 483 -7.78 -28.65 -22.09
CA CYS A 483 -8.71 -27.76 -22.77
C CYS A 483 -8.33 -27.63 -24.25
N MET A 484 -7.05 -27.39 -24.55
CA MET A 484 -6.52 -27.31 -25.92
C MET A 484 -6.82 -28.59 -26.71
N ASP A 485 -6.61 -29.77 -26.12
CA ASP A 485 -6.96 -31.04 -26.76
C ASP A 485 -8.46 -31.17 -27.04
N ALA A 486 -9.30 -30.72 -26.11
CA ALA A 486 -10.74 -30.77 -26.27
C ALA A 486 -11.23 -29.82 -27.38
N VAL A 487 -10.67 -28.61 -27.47
CA VAL A 487 -11.06 -27.65 -28.52
C VAL A 487 -10.46 -27.98 -29.87
N ASP A 488 -9.29 -28.64 -29.93
CA ASP A 488 -8.74 -29.23 -31.17
C ASP A 488 -9.66 -30.30 -31.74
N ALA A 489 -10.15 -31.20 -30.88
CA ALA A 489 -11.10 -32.22 -31.28
C ALA A 489 -12.40 -31.62 -31.85
N ASN A 490 -12.74 -30.39 -31.44
CA ASN A 490 -13.93 -29.66 -31.87
C ASN A 490 -13.66 -28.61 -32.97
N GLY A 491 -12.40 -28.28 -33.26
CA GLY A 491 -11.99 -27.26 -34.22
C GLY A 491 -12.38 -25.82 -33.84
N THR A 492 -12.42 -25.49 -32.55
CA THR A 492 -12.92 -24.17 -32.06
C THR A 492 -11.82 -23.16 -31.71
N GLY A 493 -10.55 -23.53 -31.80
CA GLY A 493 -9.38 -22.70 -31.42
C GLY A 493 -9.19 -22.56 -29.90
N TYR A 494 -8.04 -22.06 -29.48
CA TYR A 494 -7.60 -22.03 -28.05
C TYR A 494 -8.08 -20.83 -27.24
N ALA A 495 -8.62 -19.78 -27.87
CA ALA A 495 -9.12 -18.60 -27.17
C ALA A 495 -10.04 -18.90 -25.95
N PRO A 496 -10.96 -19.90 -25.98
CA PRO A 496 -11.78 -20.24 -24.83
C PRO A 496 -11.01 -20.82 -23.62
N CYS A 497 -9.79 -21.34 -23.83
CA CYS A 497 -8.98 -21.97 -22.80
C CYS A 497 -8.15 -20.94 -22.00
N HIS A 498 -7.77 -19.83 -22.62
CA HIS A 498 -6.86 -18.84 -22.06
C HIS A 498 -7.38 -18.13 -20.78
N PRO A 499 -8.66 -17.68 -20.70
CA PRO A 499 -9.13 -16.97 -19.51
C PRO A 499 -9.08 -17.83 -18.24
N ALA A 500 -9.44 -19.11 -18.37
CA ALA A 500 -9.41 -20.07 -17.28
C ALA A 500 -7.96 -20.36 -16.85
N PHE A 501 -7.04 -20.47 -17.80
CA PHE A 501 -5.63 -20.68 -17.53
C PHE A 501 -5.02 -19.56 -16.68
N TYR A 502 -5.21 -18.31 -17.09
CA TYR A 502 -4.75 -17.16 -16.31
C TYR A 502 -5.37 -17.15 -14.91
N THR A 503 -6.69 -17.40 -14.82
CA THR A 503 -7.40 -17.45 -13.54
C THR A 503 -6.81 -18.49 -12.59
N TRP A 504 -6.51 -19.68 -13.09
CA TRP A 504 -5.90 -20.73 -12.28
C TRP A 504 -4.50 -20.33 -11.81
N MET A 505 -3.63 -19.80 -12.70
CA MET A 505 -2.31 -19.36 -12.30
C MET A 505 -2.36 -18.25 -11.24
N SER A 506 -3.22 -17.24 -11.44
CA SER A 506 -3.42 -16.17 -10.47
C SER A 506 -3.92 -16.72 -9.12
N THR A 507 -4.81 -17.71 -9.14
CA THR A 507 -5.30 -18.38 -7.92
C THR A 507 -4.18 -19.07 -7.16
N VAL A 508 -3.27 -19.77 -7.86
CA VAL A 508 -2.10 -20.39 -7.22
C VAL A 508 -1.26 -19.32 -6.52
N CYS A 509 -1.00 -18.19 -7.17
CA CYS A 509 -0.23 -17.10 -6.57
C CYS A 509 -0.90 -16.48 -5.34
N THR A 510 -2.16 -16.04 -5.47
CA THR A 510 -2.86 -15.33 -4.40
C THR A 510 -3.12 -16.22 -3.19
N THR A 511 -3.31 -17.53 -3.40
CA THR A 511 -3.47 -18.49 -2.30
C THR A 511 -2.15 -18.74 -1.57
N ASN A 512 -1.05 -18.99 -2.29
CA ASN A 512 0.23 -19.35 -1.67
C ASN A 512 0.94 -18.17 -0.99
N TYR A 513 0.67 -16.95 -1.44
CA TYR A 513 1.31 -15.73 -0.94
C TYR A 513 0.31 -14.74 -0.35
N ALA A 514 -0.83 -15.22 0.19
CA ALA A 514 -1.88 -14.37 0.75
C ALA A 514 -1.35 -13.33 1.76
N GLU A 515 -0.41 -13.75 2.62
CA GLU A 515 0.19 -12.92 3.68
C GLU A 515 1.47 -12.18 3.24
N ASP A 516 1.90 -12.33 1.99
CA ASP A 516 3.20 -11.85 1.51
C ASP A 516 3.04 -11.07 0.21
N ALA A 517 2.71 -9.78 0.35
CA ALA A 517 2.34 -8.91 -0.76
C ALA A 517 3.41 -8.85 -1.87
N ASN A 518 4.69 -8.84 -1.49
CA ASN A 518 5.80 -8.77 -2.46
C ASN A 518 5.92 -10.07 -3.26
N PHE A 519 5.93 -11.23 -2.59
CA PHE A 519 5.97 -12.51 -3.30
C PHE A 519 4.70 -12.75 -4.11
N LYS A 520 3.53 -12.30 -3.62
CA LYS A 520 2.26 -12.37 -4.34
C LYS A 520 2.31 -11.56 -5.64
N LYS A 521 2.71 -10.28 -5.58
CA LYS A 521 2.89 -9.41 -6.75
C LYS A 521 3.85 -10.06 -7.75
N GLY A 522 5.05 -10.47 -7.30
CA GLY A 522 6.05 -11.07 -8.18
C GLY A 522 5.58 -12.38 -8.83
N CYS A 523 4.82 -13.21 -8.09
CA CYS A 523 4.22 -14.43 -8.62
C CYS A 523 3.20 -14.13 -9.71
N VAL A 524 2.27 -13.19 -9.46
CA VAL A 524 1.24 -12.83 -10.45
C VAL A 524 1.87 -12.19 -11.69
N ASN A 525 2.86 -11.31 -11.52
CA ASN A 525 3.60 -10.72 -12.63
C ASN A 525 4.33 -11.79 -13.46
N THR A 526 4.92 -12.78 -12.80
CA THR A 526 5.54 -13.92 -13.50
C THR A 526 4.50 -14.77 -14.24
N ALA A 527 3.37 -15.06 -13.61
CA ALA A 527 2.28 -15.83 -14.23
C ALA A 527 1.78 -15.18 -15.54
N LYS A 528 1.81 -13.85 -15.63
CA LYS A 528 1.53 -13.09 -16.88
C LYS A 528 2.54 -13.40 -18.00
N ALA A 529 3.83 -13.50 -17.67
CA ALA A 529 4.85 -13.92 -18.64
C ALA A 529 4.67 -15.38 -19.06
N TYR A 530 4.35 -16.26 -18.11
CA TYR A 530 4.11 -17.68 -18.37
C TYR A 530 2.92 -17.88 -19.29
N TYR A 531 1.83 -17.15 -19.02
CA TYR A 531 0.66 -17.10 -19.89
C TYR A 531 1.06 -16.83 -21.33
N LYS A 532 1.89 -15.79 -21.55
CA LYS A 532 2.29 -15.41 -22.89
C LYS A 532 3.24 -16.43 -23.53
N ALA A 533 4.21 -16.94 -22.78
CA ALA A 533 5.14 -17.96 -23.27
C ALA A 533 4.42 -19.24 -23.70
N VAL A 534 3.42 -19.70 -22.94
CA VAL A 534 2.60 -20.88 -23.27
C VAL A 534 1.79 -20.65 -24.55
N GLN A 535 1.20 -19.46 -24.71
CA GLN A 535 0.46 -19.10 -25.94
C GLN A 535 1.35 -19.03 -27.18
N LEU A 536 2.57 -18.48 -27.07
CA LEU A 536 3.50 -18.39 -28.20
C LEU A 536 3.82 -19.76 -28.77
N LYS A 537 3.91 -20.78 -27.91
CA LYS A 537 4.16 -22.15 -28.37
C LYS A 537 2.94 -22.78 -29.03
N ASN A 538 1.74 -22.41 -28.58
CA ASN A 538 0.47 -22.99 -29.00
C ASN A 538 -0.50 -21.87 -29.44
N PRO A 539 -0.33 -21.26 -30.64
CA PRO A 539 -1.03 -20.02 -31.00
C PRO A 539 -2.44 -20.18 -31.59
N ASN A 540 -2.95 -21.40 -31.86
CA ASN A 540 -4.17 -21.62 -32.66
C ASN A 540 -5.30 -22.38 -31.94
#